data_AF-G8YGP5-F1
#
_entry.id   AF-G8YGP5-F1
#
_cell.length_a   1.000
_cell.length_b   1.000
_cell.length_c   1.000
_cell.angle_alpha   90.00
_cell.angle_beta   90.00
_cell.angle_gamma   90.00
#
_symmetry.space_group_name_H-M   'P 1'
#
loop_
_entity.id
_entity.type
_entity.pdbx_description
1 polymer ?
#
loop_
_entity_poly.entity_id
_entity_poly.type
_entity_poly.pdbx_seq_one_letter_code
_entity_poly.pdbx_strand_id
1 'polypeptide(L)'
;MVSNSNYEELSQIYKQRSVPIAPSPWSQHSTWVAALLTVIAFMSLSLALLVYSKSKSTGKFLFNAIIASLSIGVGSIYVSNNFGVYV
;
A
#
# COMPACT_ATOMS: atom_id res chain seq x y z
N MET A 1 -32.69 -6.86 -16.94
CA MET A 1 -32.46 -8.15 -17.63
C MET A 1 -31.27 -7.97 -18.55
N VAL A 2 -30.13 -8.58 -18.25
CA VAL A 2 -29.00 -8.68 -19.19
C VAL A 2 -29.48 -9.63 -20.30
N SER A 3 -29.55 -9.18 -21.56
CA SER A 3 -29.93 -10.09 -22.66
C SER A 3 -28.79 -11.08 -22.91
N ASN A 4 -29.14 -12.33 -23.25
CA ASN A 4 -28.15 -13.37 -23.55
C ASN A 4 -27.13 -12.95 -24.62
N SER A 5 -27.53 -12.10 -25.57
CA SER A 5 -26.65 -11.54 -26.59
C SER A 5 -25.52 -10.69 -26.00
N ASN A 6 -25.80 -9.91 -24.96
CA ASN A 6 -24.81 -9.06 -24.31
C ASN A 6 -23.81 -9.89 -23.47
N TYR A 7 -24.28 -11.01 -22.90
CA TYR A 7 -23.40 -11.96 -22.22
C TYR A 7 -22.45 -12.67 -23.19
N GLU A 8 -22.95 -13.12 -24.35
CA GLU A 8 -22.11 -13.77 -25.36
C GLU A 8 -21.03 -12.83 -25.88
N GLU A 9 -21.37 -11.58 -26.16
CA GLU A 9 -20.41 -10.55 -26.60
C GLU A 9 -19.31 -10.29 -25.56
N LEU A 10 -19.69 -10.09 -24.29
CA LEU A 10 -18.73 -9.91 -23.19
C LEU A 10 -17.84 -11.15 -22.98
N SER A 11 -18.39 -12.35 -23.15
CA SER A 11 -17.63 -13.60 -23.02
C SER A 11 -16.59 -13.75 -24.14
N GLN A 12 -16.92 -13.36 -25.36
CA GLN A 12 -16.00 -13.37 -26.49
C GLN A 12 -14.90 -12.32 -26.30
N ILE A 13 -15.26 -11.11 -25.86
CA ILE A 13 -14.30 -10.05 -25.54
C ILE A 13 -13.35 -10.51 -24.43
N TYR A 14 -13.85 -11.12 -23.36
CA TYR A 14 -13.02 -11.66 -22.29
C TYR A 14 -12.05 -12.72 -22.82
N LYS A 15 -12.53 -13.71 -23.58
CA LYS A 15 -11.67 -14.79 -24.10
C LYS A 15 -10.61 -14.29 -25.08
N GLN A 16 -10.92 -13.29 -25.89
CA GLN A 16 -10.04 -12.80 -26.95
C GLN A 16 -9.09 -11.69 -26.51
N ARG A 17 -9.50 -10.87 -25.52
CA ARG A 17 -8.78 -9.63 -25.16
C ARG A 17 -8.37 -9.55 -23.69
N SER A 18 -8.80 -10.47 -22.83
CA SER A 18 -8.30 -10.46 -21.45
C SER A 18 -6.86 -10.97 -21.40
N VAL A 19 -6.08 -10.34 -20.53
CA VAL A 19 -4.77 -10.80 -20.10
C VAL A 19 -4.90 -11.24 -18.64
N PRO A 20 -4.30 -12.37 -18.25
CA PRO A 20 -4.32 -12.78 -16.85
C PRO A 20 -3.71 -11.69 -15.98
N ILE A 21 -4.39 -11.36 -14.88
CA ILE A 21 -3.87 -10.44 -13.87
C ILE A 21 -2.76 -11.18 -13.14
N ALA A 22 -1.52 -10.92 -13.53
CA ALA A 22 -0.37 -11.45 -12.81
C ALA A 22 -0.28 -10.77 -11.43
N PRO A 23 -0.06 -11.53 -10.34
CA PRO A 23 0.19 -10.94 -9.05
C PRO A 23 1.44 -10.05 -9.11
N SER A 24 1.39 -8.93 -8.41
CA SER A 24 2.55 -8.04 -8.28
C SER A 24 3.78 -8.84 -7.81
N PRO A 25 4.97 -8.65 -8.41
CA PRO A 25 6.20 -9.30 -7.93
C PRO A 25 6.48 -9.03 -6.45
N TRP A 26 6.02 -7.88 -5.95
CA TRP A 26 6.15 -7.46 -4.55
C TRP A 26 5.31 -8.30 -3.58
N SER A 27 4.33 -9.06 -4.07
CA SER A 27 3.52 -9.96 -3.23
C SER A 27 4.36 -11.06 -2.57
N GLN A 28 5.41 -11.54 -3.24
CA GLN A 28 6.31 -12.57 -2.69
C GLN A 28 7.16 -12.06 -1.53
N HIS A 29 7.34 -10.74 -1.45
CA HIS A 29 8.13 -10.07 -0.42
C HIS A 29 7.27 -9.17 0.48
N SER A 30 5.95 -9.36 0.50
CA SER A 30 5.01 -8.52 1.24
C SER A 30 5.38 -8.36 2.72
N THR A 31 5.79 -9.46 3.37
CA THR A 31 6.23 -9.47 4.77
C THR A 31 7.48 -8.63 5.00
N TRP A 32 8.46 -8.73 4.10
CA TRP A 32 9.69 -7.94 4.21
C TRP A 32 9.42 -6.45 3.95
N VAL A 33 8.58 -6.14 2.97
CA VAL A 33 8.16 -4.77 2.68
C VAL A 33 7.40 -4.18 3.88
N ALA A 34 6.45 -4.92 4.45
CA ALA A 34 5.72 -4.50 5.64
C ALA A 34 6.64 -4.25 6.85
N ALA A 35 7.59 -5.15 7.11
CA ALA A 35 8.56 -5.00 8.19
C ALA A 35 9.43 -3.76 7.99
N LEU A 36 9.95 -3.55 6.78
CA LEU A 36 10.80 -2.40 6.46
C LEU A 36 10.04 -1.08 6.58
N LEU A 37 8.80 -1.02 6.07
CA LEU A 37 7.93 0.15 6.22
C LEU A 37 7.60 0.44 7.69
N THR A 38 7.42 -0.59 8.51
CA THR A 38 7.19 -0.42 9.96
C THR A 38 8.40 0.19 10.66
N VAL A 39 9.60 -0.28 10.33
CA VAL A 39 10.85 0.26 10.88
C VAL A 39 11.05 1.72 10.46
N ILE A 40 10.83 2.05 9.17
CA ILE A 40 10.90 3.42 8.67
C ILE A 40 9.87 4.31 9.37
N ALA A 41 8.61 3.85 9.47
CA ALA A 41 7.55 4.59 10.15
C ALA A 41 7.93 4.94 11.60
N PHE A 42 8.44 3.95 12.35
CA PHE A 42 8.83 4.14 13.74
C PHE A 42 10.02 5.10 13.88
N MET A 43 11.04 4.97 13.03
CA MET A 43 12.19 5.88 13.04
C MET A 43 11.78 7.31 12.69
N SER A 44 11.01 7.50 11.62
CA SER A 44 10.54 8.82 11.19
C SER A 44 9.64 9.48 12.23
N LEU A 45 8.73 8.72 12.86
CA LEU A 45 7.89 9.25 13.93
C LEU A 45 8.72 9.65 15.16
N SER A 46 9.69 8.81 15.55
CA SER A 46 10.61 9.11 16.65
C SER A 46 11.44 10.37 16.37
N LEU A 47 11.96 10.52 15.14
CA LEU A 47 12.68 11.72 14.73
C LEU A 47 11.77 12.95 14.71
N ALA A 48 10.53 12.83 14.22
CA ALA A 48 9.58 13.94 14.21
C ALA A 48 9.38 14.49 15.63
N LEU A 49 9.10 13.61 16.60
CA LEU A 49 8.90 13.98 17.99
C LEU A 49 10.15 14.61 18.62
N LEU A 50 11.33 14.06 18.35
CA LEU A 50 12.60 14.59 18.86
C LEU A 50 12.92 15.97 18.27
N VAL A 51 12.74 16.14 16.97
CA VAL A 51 12.93 17.42 16.26
C VAL A 51 12.00 18.49 16.82
N TYR A 52 10.73 18.14 17.04
CA TYR A 52 9.76 19.05 17.61
C TYR A 52 10.14 19.45 19.05
N SER A 53 10.57 18.49 19.87
CA SER A 53 10.99 18.74 21.25
C SER A 53 12.26 19.62 21.34
N LYS A 54 13.29 19.35 20.53
CA LYS A 54 14.58 20.07 20.64
C LYS A 54 14.66 21.36 19.85
N SER A 55 14.18 21.35 18.60
CA SER A 55 14.37 22.47 17.67
C SER A 55 13.12 23.32 17.49
N LYS A 56 11.94 22.81 17.90
CA LYS A 56 10.62 23.39 17.58
C LYS A 56 10.45 23.72 16.09
N SER A 57 11.23 23.08 15.22
CA SER A 57 11.18 23.33 13.78
C SER A 57 9.99 22.61 13.16
N THR A 58 8.93 23.36 12.88
CA THR A 58 7.71 22.83 12.27
C THR A 58 7.97 22.18 10.91
N GLY A 59 8.85 22.75 10.09
CA GLY A 59 9.14 22.20 8.75
C GLY A 59 9.79 20.81 8.81
N LYS A 60 10.80 20.63 9.67
CA LYS A 60 11.45 19.32 9.86
C LYS A 60 10.52 18.31 10.53
N PHE A 61 9.66 18.76 11.44
CA PHE A 61 8.60 17.92 12.00
C PHE A 61 7.65 17.42 10.89
N LEU A 62 7.11 18.32 10.07
CA LEU A 62 6.15 17.98 9.02
C LEU A 62 6.74 16.99 8.02
N PHE A 63 7.99 17.20 7.60
CA PHE A 63 8.69 16.31 6.69
C PHE A 63 8.78 14.87 7.23
N ASN A 64 9.22 14.70 8.48
CA ASN A 64 9.31 13.38 9.10
C ASN A 64 7.91 12.77 9.36
N ALA A 65 6.92 13.58 9.71
CA ALA A 65 5.55 13.14 9.90
C ALA A 65 4.90 12.65 8.59
N ILE A 66 5.19 13.30 7.46
CA ILE A 66 4.72 12.87 6.13
C ILE A 66 5.32 11.52 5.78
N ILE A 67 6.63 11.33 5.97
CA ILE A 67 7.29 10.05 5.71
C ILE A 67 6.67 8.95 6.58
N ALA A 68 6.51 9.20 7.88
CA ALA A 68 5.89 8.25 8.78
C ALA A 68 4.45 7.90 8.34
N SER A 69 3.64 8.89 7.96
CA SER A 69 2.26 8.70 7.49
C SER A 69 2.20 7.84 6.22
N LEU A 70 3.04 8.12 5.22
CA LEU A 70 3.12 7.34 4.00
C LEU A 70 3.56 5.89 4.28
N SER A 71 4.56 5.71 5.15
CA SER A 71 5.03 4.39 5.53
C SER A 71 3.97 3.59 6.28
N ILE A 72 3.19 4.21 7.17
CA ILE A 72 2.08 3.55 7.86
C ILE A 72 0.95 3.23 6.89
N GLY A 73 0.57 4.16 6.02
CA GLY A 73 -0.53 3.97 5.06
C GLY A 73 -0.25 2.86 4.06
N VAL A 74 0.95 2.84 3.47
CA VAL A 74 1.35 1.75 2.56
C VAL A 74 1.59 0.45 3.34
N GLY A 75 2.25 0.55 4.51
CA GLY A 75 2.55 -0.61 5.36
C GLY A 75 1.29 -1.34 5.83
N SER A 76 0.24 -0.62 6.18
CA SER A 76 -1.02 -1.22 6.64
C SER A 76 -1.72 -2.05 5.56
N ILE A 77 -1.59 -1.68 4.28
CA ILE A 77 -2.07 -2.48 3.15
C ILE A 77 -1.33 -3.82 3.09
N TYR A 78 0.00 -3.80 3.12
CA TYR A 78 0.80 -5.03 3.09
C TYR A 78 0.55 -5.92 4.31
N VAL A 79 0.39 -5.33 5.50
CA VAL A 79 0.04 -6.05 6.72
C VAL A 79 -1.35 -6.69 6.60
N SER A 80 -2.35 -5.94 6.14
CA SER A 80 -3.73 -6.44 5.98
C SER A 80 -3.79 -7.61 4.99
N ASN A 81 -3.03 -7.52 3.90
CA ASN A 81 -2.92 -8.59 2.92
C ASN A 81 -2.23 -9.84 3.46
N ASN A 82 -1.26 -9.69 4.37
CA ASN A 82 -0.62 -10.82 5.05
C ASN A 82 -1.54 -11.55 6.04
N PHE A 83 -2.50 -10.84 6.64
CA PHE A 83 -3.51 -11.43 7.52
C PHE A 83 -4.76 -11.95 6.78
N GLY A 84 -4.75 -11.91 5.45
CA GLY A 84 -5.83 -12.47 4.63
C GLY A 84 -7.09 -11.60 4.54
N VAL A 85 -7.00 -10.31 4.91
CA VAL A 85 -8.11 -9.36 4.76
C VAL A 85 -8.25 -8.93 3.29
N TYR A 86 -7.16 -8.96 2.52
CA TYR A 86 -7.07 -8.62 1.09
C TYR A 86 -7.79 -7.31 0.73
N VAL A 87 -7.02 -6.22 0.74
CA VAL A 87 -7.47 -4.88 0.29
C VAL A 87 -7.18 -4.69 -1.20
#